data_AF-A0A9N8E017-F1
#
_entry.id   AF-A0A9N8E017-F1
#
_cell.length_a   1.000
_cell.length_b   1.000
_cell.length_c   1.000
_cell.angle_alpha   90.00
_cell.angle_beta   90.00
_cell.angle_gamma   90.00
#
_symmetry.space_group_name_H-M   'P 1'
#
loop_
_entity.id
_entity.type
_entity.pdbx_description
1 polymer ?
#
loop_
_entity_poly.entity_id
_entity_poly.type
_entity_poly.pdbx_seq_one_letter_code
_entity_poly.pdbx_strand_id
1 'polypeptide(L)'
;MLSRQDHEKRLEGDKLMKEGNYRGAAKIFRHLLETLDRDGQGNRYALFHALLCLGDFKEAEQLADKHSADGDELPFLYGYVAIKYLKFKLGYLAEKELDTALIKAFQMNQFVPEYLLLLRTSSGLPEMQNPHSYTVSTRSEALHYVHSAKDVW
;
A
#
# COMPACT_ATOMS: atom_id res chain seq x y z
N MET A 1 22.16 3.75 9.33
CA MET A 1 22.30 2.31 9.60
C MET A 1 21.34 1.98 10.72
N LEU A 2 20.33 1.14 10.48
CA LEU A 2 19.35 0.73 11.51
C LEU A 2 20.07 0.00 12.65
N SER A 3 19.65 0.21 13.90
CA SER A 3 20.16 -0.63 14.99
C SER A 3 19.67 -2.07 14.76
N ARG A 4 20.43 -3.06 15.26
CA ARG A 4 20.02 -4.48 15.22
C ARG A 4 18.62 -4.68 15.80
N GLN A 5 18.30 -3.95 16.86
CA GLN A 5 17.00 -3.98 17.52
C GLN A 5 15.87 -3.44 16.63
N ASP A 6 16.11 -2.39 15.86
CA ASP A 6 15.11 -1.83 14.94
C ASP A 6 14.85 -2.75 13.74
N HIS A 7 15.89 -3.44 13.26
CA HIS A 7 15.75 -4.45 12.23
C HIS A 7 14.93 -5.66 12.71
N GLU A 8 15.18 -6.14 13.93
CA GLU A 8 14.40 -7.23 14.53
C GLU A 8 12.93 -6.83 14.69
N LYS A 9 12.64 -5.61 15.16
CA LYS A 9 11.27 -5.06 15.21
C LYS A 9 10.62 -4.97 13.83
N ARG A 10 11.35 -4.52 12.80
CA ARG A 10 10.83 -4.46 11.43
C ARG A 10 10.38 -5.83 10.94
N LEU A 11 11.18 -6.86 11.18
CA LEU A 11 10.86 -8.24 10.81
C LEU A 11 9.66 -8.79 11.60
N GLU A 12 9.55 -8.44 12.88
CA GLU A 12 8.39 -8.77 13.69
C GLU A 12 7.11 -8.15 13.11
N GLY A 13 7.16 -6.88 12.70
CA GLY A 13 6.05 -6.22 12.00
C GLY A 13 5.64 -6.94 10.71
N ASP A 14 6.60 -7.34 9.86
CA ASP A 14 6.31 -8.12 8.65
C ASP A 14 5.68 -9.47 8.96
N LYS A 15 6.15 -10.14 10.02
CA LYS A 15 5.58 -11.42 10.45
C LYS A 15 4.12 -11.25 10.85
N LEU A 16 3.80 -10.23 11.65
CA LEU A 16 2.43 -9.94 12.07
C LEU A 16 1.52 -9.61 10.88
N MET A 17 2.03 -8.91 9.85
CA MET A 17 1.27 -8.69 8.61
C MET A 17 0.89 -10.01 7.93
N LYS A 18 1.84 -10.95 7.81
CA LYS A 18 1.59 -12.27 7.19
C LYS A 18 0.61 -13.13 7.98
N GLU A 19 0.55 -12.94 9.30
CA GLU A 19 -0.38 -13.62 10.20
C GLU A 19 -1.77 -12.95 10.23
N GLY A 20 -1.97 -11.83 9.52
CA GLY A 20 -3.20 -11.05 9.55
C GLY A 20 -3.40 -10.23 10.83
N ASN A 21 -2.39 -10.16 11.71
CA ASN A 21 -2.42 -9.31 12.90
C ASN A 21 -2.04 -7.87 12.56
N TYR A 22 -2.88 -7.22 11.75
CA TYR A 22 -2.65 -5.87 11.24
C TYR A 22 -2.56 -4.83 12.35
N ARG A 23 -3.32 -4.99 13.45
CA ARG A 23 -3.27 -4.08 14.61
C ARG A 23 -1.92 -4.15 15.32
N GLY A 24 -1.37 -5.35 15.52
CA GLY A 24 -0.04 -5.54 16.08
C GLY A 24 1.05 -4.96 15.17
N ALA A 25 0.96 -5.26 13.87
CA ALA A 25 1.89 -4.74 12.86
C ALA A 25 1.89 -3.20 12.82
N ALA A 26 0.71 -2.57 12.79
CA ALA A 26 0.56 -1.11 12.78
C ALA A 26 1.21 -0.46 14.02
N LYS A 27 1.09 -1.08 15.20
CA LYS A 27 1.74 -0.59 16.42
C LYS A 27 3.27 -0.58 16.28
N ILE A 28 3.84 -1.64 15.72
CA ILE A 28 5.29 -1.75 15.49
C ILE A 28 5.76 -0.70 14.48
N PHE A 29 5.09 -0.58 13.34
CA PHE A 29 5.50 0.38 12.30
C PHE A 29 5.35 1.83 12.76
N ARG A 30 4.30 2.16 13.52
CA ARG A 30 4.14 3.50 14.11
C ARG A 30 5.31 3.82 15.04
N HIS A 31 5.67 2.89 15.92
CA HIS A 31 6.83 3.05 16.80
C HIS A 31 8.14 3.23 16.02
N LEU A 32 8.37 2.43 14.97
CA LEU A 32 9.56 2.56 14.13
C LEU A 32 9.61 3.90 13.39
N LEU A 33 8.47 4.45 12.97
CA LEU A 33 8.41 5.77 12.32
C LEU A 33 8.64 6.92 13.30
N GLU A 34 8.27 6.76 14.57
CA GLU A 34 8.53 7.74 15.63
C GLU A 34 10.02 7.76 16.03
N THR A 35 10.71 6.62 15.97
CA THR A 35 12.10 6.51 16.39
C THR A 35 13.12 6.71 15.28
N LEU A 36 12.75 6.50 14.01
CA LEU A 36 13.67 6.56 12.86
C LEU A 36 13.37 7.79 12.00
N ASP A 37 14.12 8.88 12.24
CA ASP A 37 13.79 10.22 11.76
C ASP A 37 13.89 10.44 10.23
N ARG A 38 14.50 9.54 9.42
CA ARG A 38 14.73 9.87 7.97
C ARG A 38 14.58 8.78 6.92
N ASP A 39 14.65 7.48 7.24
CA ASP A 39 14.64 6.42 6.22
C ASP A 39 13.55 5.36 6.48
N GLY A 40 12.32 5.86 6.60
CA GLY A 40 11.15 5.09 7.01
C GLY A 40 10.22 4.68 5.87
N GLN A 41 10.59 4.82 4.59
CA GLN A 41 9.66 4.62 3.47
C GLN A 41 8.98 3.24 3.52
N GLY A 42 9.76 2.18 3.72
CA GLY A 42 9.20 0.83 3.88
C GLY A 42 8.28 0.68 5.09
N ASN A 43 8.55 1.39 6.20
CA ASN A 43 7.67 1.40 7.38
C ASN A 43 6.37 2.18 7.12
N ARG A 44 6.44 3.29 6.36
CA ARG A 44 5.27 4.07 5.97
C ARG A 44 4.32 3.25 5.11
N TYR A 45 4.84 2.58 4.10
CA TYR A 45 4.04 1.70 3.25
C TYR A 45 3.43 0.54 4.03
N ALA A 46 4.22 -0.09 4.92
CA ALA A 46 3.72 -1.19 5.74
C ALA A 46 2.64 -0.72 6.73
N LEU A 47 2.82 0.44 7.38
CA LEU A 47 1.80 1.03 8.25
C LEU A 47 0.54 1.39 7.46
N PHE A 48 0.68 2.06 6.31
CA PHE A 48 -0.43 2.43 5.47
C PHE A 48 -1.25 1.21 5.03
N HIS A 49 -0.56 0.15 4.59
CA HIS A 49 -1.21 -1.11 4.24
C HIS A 49 -1.95 -1.72 5.44
N ALA A 50 -1.32 -1.78 6.62
CA ALA A 50 -1.97 -2.27 7.83
C ALA A 50 -3.25 -1.48 8.19
N LEU A 51 -3.22 -0.15 8.04
CA LEU A 51 -4.38 0.71 8.29
C LEU A 51 -5.51 0.46 7.29
N LEU A 52 -5.20 0.24 6.01
CA LEU A 52 -6.19 -0.16 5.01
C LEU A 52 -6.87 -1.48 5.38
N CYS A 53 -6.10 -2.51 5.77
CA CYS A 53 -6.66 -3.80 6.20
C CYS A 53 -7.51 -3.72 7.47
N LEU A 54 -7.21 -2.77 8.36
CA LEU A 54 -8.01 -2.50 9.56
C LEU A 54 -9.29 -1.71 9.27
N GLY A 55 -9.41 -1.09 8.09
CA GLY A 55 -10.47 -0.15 7.77
C GLY A 55 -10.29 1.24 8.40
N ASP A 56 -9.10 1.54 8.94
CA ASP A 56 -8.76 2.82 9.55
C ASP A 56 -8.41 3.87 8.49
N PHE A 57 -9.31 4.07 7.51
CA PHE A 57 -9.08 4.86 6.31
C PHE A 57 -8.68 6.31 6.59
N LYS A 58 -9.24 6.91 7.64
CA LYS A 58 -8.90 8.28 8.03
C LYS A 58 -7.43 8.42 8.42
N GLU A 59 -6.90 7.48 9.18
CA GLU A 59 -5.49 7.51 9.57
C GLU A 59 -4.60 7.17 8.38
N ALA A 60 -5.04 6.25 7.51
CA ALA A 60 -4.32 5.94 6.28
C ALA A 60 -4.15 7.19 5.38
N GLU A 61 -5.23 7.95 5.16
CA GLU A 61 -5.18 9.21 4.40
C GLU A 61 -4.24 10.22 5.05
N GLN A 62 -4.34 10.43 6.37
CA GLN A 62 -3.45 11.35 7.09
C GLN A 62 -1.97 10.98 6.98
N LEU A 63 -1.65 9.68 7.03
CA LEU A 63 -0.29 9.19 6.87
C LEU A 63 0.22 9.46 5.46
N ALA A 64 -0.59 9.19 4.44
CA ALA A 64 -0.21 9.42 3.05
C ALA A 64 -0.08 10.91 2.73
N ASP A 65 -1.02 11.76 3.15
CA ASP A 65 -0.99 13.23 2.95
C ASP A 65 0.27 13.86 3.58
N LYS A 66 0.71 13.33 4.74
CA LYS A 66 1.91 13.81 5.44
C LYS A 66 3.20 13.53 4.67
N HIS A 67 3.23 12.46 3.88
CA HIS A 67 4.47 11.91 3.31
C HIS A 67 4.52 11.91 1.77
N SER A 68 3.40 12.17 1.12
CA SER A 68 3.28 12.28 -0.32
C SER A 68 2.23 13.32 -0.63
N ALA A 69 2.65 14.43 -1.25
CA ALA A 69 1.68 15.36 -1.82
C ALA A 69 0.90 14.59 -2.90
N ASP A 70 -0.41 14.44 -2.71
CA ASP A 70 -1.35 13.87 -3.67
C ASP A 70 -1.08 12.42 -4.14
N GLY A 71 -0.35 11.60 -3.39
CA GLY A 71 -0.14 10.19 -3.75
C GLY A 71 0.75 10.00 -4.98
N ASP A 72 1.87 10.71 -5.04
CA ASP A 72 2.91 10.51 -6.05
C ASP A 72 3.76 9.24 -5.82
N GLU A 73 3.51 8.52 -4.73
CA GLU A 73 4.08 7.19 -4.49
C GLU A 73 3.03 6.11 -4.77
N LEU A 74 3.41 5.11 -5.58
CA LEU A 74 2.50 4.06 -6.08
C LEU A 74 1.68 3.37 -4.96
N PRO A 75 2.25 3.01 -3.79
CA PRO A 75 1.47 2.38 -2.72
C PRO A 75 0.35 3.27 -2.17
N PHE A 76 0.61 4.57 -1.99
CA PHE A 76 -0.39 5.51 -1.51
C PHE A 76 -1.45 5.78 -2.57
N LEU A 77 -1.04 5.98 -3.83
CA LEU A 77 -1.95 6.26 -4.93
C LEU A 77 -3.06 5.21 -5.05
N TYR A 78 -2.67 3.94 -5.11
CA TYR A 78 -3.65 2.86 -5.22
C TYR A 78 -4.44 2.67 -3.92
N GLY A 79 -3.85 2.88 -2.74
CA GLY A 79 -4.62 2.93 -1.51
C GLY A 79 -5.70 4.02 -1.51
N TYR A 80 -5.39 5.22 -2.01
CA TYR A 80 -6.39 6.27 -2.19
C TYR A 80 -7.49 5.87 -3.18
N VAL A 81 -7.16 5.15 -4.25
CA VAL A 81 -8.18 4.63 -5.17
C VAL A 81 -9.15 3.70 -4.41
N ALA A 82 -8.63 2.78 -3.58
CA ALA A 82 -9.47 1.90 -2.76
C ALA A 82 -10.37 2.70 -1.80
N ILE A 83 -9.81 3.67 -1.08
CA ILE A 83 -10.55 4.52 -0.15
C ILE A 83 -11.62 5.34 -0.88
N LYS A 84 -11.27 5.99 -2.00
CA LYS A 84 -12.20 6.80 -2.80
C LYS A 84 -13.31 5.96 -3.40
N TYR A 85 -13.00 4.75 -3.87
CA TYR A 85 -14.01 3.81 -4.36
C TYR A 85 -15.03 3.47 -3.26
N LEU A 86 -14.56 3.17 -2.05
CA LEU A 86 -15.45 2.92 -0.91
C LEU A 86 -16.31 4.15 -0.56
N LYS A 87 -15.71 5.35 -0.51
CA LYS A 87 -16.45 6.60 -0.26
C LYS A 87 -17.51 6.85 -1.33
N PHE A 88 -17.20 6.61 -2.60
CA PHE A 88 -18.15 6.72 -3.70
C PHE A 88 -19.31 5.72 -3.55
N LYS A 89 -19.01 4.45 -3.25
CA LYS A 89 -20.03 3.42 -3.02
C LYS A 89 -20.96 3.74 -1.85
N LEU A 90 -20.48 4.48 -0.87
CA LEU A 90 -21.24 4.95 0.30
C LEU A 90 -21.92 6.31 0.08
N GLY A 91 -21.73 6.97 -1.07
CA GLY A 91 -22.33 8.27 -1.40
C GLY A 91 -21.63 9.49 -0.78
N TYR A 92 -20.41 9.33 -0.25
CA TYR A 92 -19.63 10.41 0.36
C TYR A 92 -18.68 11.12 -0.62
N LEU A 93 -18.59 10.66 -1.86
CA LEU A 93 -17.67 11.18 -2.88
C LEU A 93 -18.37 11.24 -4.23
N ALA A 94 -18.14 12.30 -5.00
CA ALA A 94 -18.64 12.40 -6.37
C ALA A 94 -17.85 11.47 -7.31
N GLU A 95 -18.53 10.93 -8.33
CA GLU A 95 -17.93 10.06 -9.36
C GLU A 95 -16.68 10.70 -10.01
N LYS A 96 -16.76 11.99 -10.32
CA LYS A 96 -15.65 12.76 -10.93
C LYS A 96 -14.36 12.72 -10.11
N GLU A 97 -14.46 12.70 -8.78
CA GLU A 97 -13.29 12.67 -7.89
C GLU A 97 -12.64 11.28 -7.85
N LEU A 98 -13.45 10.23 -8.02
CA LEU A 98 -12.98 8.86 -8.20
C LEU A 98 -12.29 8.70 -9.57
N ASP A 99 -12.92 9.19 -10.64
CA ASP A 99 -12.38 9.13 -12.00
C ASP A 99 -11.00 9.79 -12.08
N THR A 100 -10.85 10.96 -11.45
CA THR A 100 -9.56 11.66 -11.39
C THR A 100 -8.48 10.79 -10.74
N ALA A 101 -8.82 10.09 -9.66
CA ALA A 101 -7.88 9.23 -8.96
C ALA A 101 -7.51 8.00 -9.80
N LEU A 102 -8.49 7.39 -10.47
CA LEU A 102 -8.29 6.26 -11.36
C LEU A 102 -7.39 6.64 -12.54
N ILE A 103 -7.65 7.78 -13.19
CA ILE A 103 -6.83 8.26 -14.32
C ILE A 103 -5.37 8.45 -13.87
N LYS A 104 -5.13 9.09 -12.72
CA LYS A 104 -3.78 9.27 -12.16
C LYS A 104 -3.10 7.91 -11.90
N ALA A 105 -3.83 6.96 -11.31
CA ALA A 105 -3.31 5.60 -11.06
C ALA A 105 -2.91 4.86 -12.35
N PHE A 106 -3.77 4.92 -13.37
CA PHE A 106 -3.50 4.33 -14.69
C PHE A 106 -2.26 4.94 -15.36
N GLN A 107 -2.08 6.26 -15.26
CA GLN A 107 -0.90 6.94 -15.80
C GLN A 107 0.38 6.53 -15.07
N MET A 108 0.31 6.26 -13.75
CA MET A 108 1.47 5.88 -12.95
C MET A 108 1.98 4.48 -13.28
N ASN A 109 1.06 3.51 -13.35
CA ASN A 109 1.39 2.14 -13.76
C ASN A 109 0.15 1.43 -14.31
N GLN A 110 0.04 1.39 -15.64
CA GLN A 110 -1.11 0.82 -16.36
C GLN A 110 -1.36 -0.68 -16.11
N PHE A 111 -0.38 -1.42 -15.56
CA PHE A 111 -0.48 -2.87 -15.38
C PHE A 111 -1.12 -3.28 -14.05
N VAL A 112 -1.16 -2.40 -13.05
CA VAL A 112 -1.74 -2.74 -11.75
C VAL A 112 -3.23 -3.08 -11.87
N PRO A 113 -4.08 -2.29 -12.57
CA PRO A 113 -5.50 -2.64 -12.72
C PRO A 113 -5.72 -4.00 -13.39
N GLU A 114 -4.93 -4.33 -14.41
CA GLU A 114 -4.97 -5.65 -15.08
C GLU A 114 -4.75 -6.79 -14.08
N TYR A 115 -3.71 -6.67 -13.24
CA TYR A 115 -3.38 -7.71 -12.26
C TYR A 115 -4.35 -7.78 -11.08
N LEU A 116 -4.95 -6.66 -10.66
CA LEU A 116 -6.04 -6.67 -9.69
C LEU A 116 -7.27 -7.44 -10.21
N LEU A 117 -7.57 -7.32 -11.50
CA LEU A 117 -8.65 -8.10 -12.13
C LEU A 117 -8.31 -9.60 -12.20
N LEU A 118 -7.06 -9.97 -12.46
CA LEU A 118 -6.62 -11.36 -12.44
C LEU A 118 -6.81 -11.99 -11.05
N LEU A 119 -6.45 -11.28 -9.97
CA LEU A 119 -6.71 -11.72 -8.59
C LEU A 119 -8.19 -12.03 -8.36
N ARG A 120 -9.09 -11.16 -8.81
CA ARG A 120 -10.55 -11.34 -8.65
C ARG A 120 -11.11 -12.51 -9.44
N THR A 121 -10.53 -12.80 -10.60
CA THR A 121 -10.97 -13.92 -11.45
C THR A 121 -10.36 -15.26 -11.06
N SER A 122 -9.55 -15.32 -10.00
CA SER A 122 -8.76 -16.50 -9.62
C SER A 122 -7.83 -17.00 -10.74
N SER A 123 -7.60 -16.17 -11.75
CA SER A 123 -6.56 -16.37 -12.74
C SER A 123 -5.25 -16.05 -12.03
N GLY A 124 -4.44 -17.06 -11.72
CA GLY A 124 -3.20 -16.87 -10.97
C GLY A 124 -2.36 -15.71 -11.51
N LEU A 125 -1.74 -14.94 -10.61
CA LEU A 125 -0.83 -13.87 -11.02
C LEU A 125 0.39 -14.45 -11.74
N PRO A 126 0.97 -13.71 -12.71
CA PRO A 126 2.26 -14.05 -13.29
C PRO A 126 3.32 -14.25 -12.20
N GLU A 127 4.24 -15.20 -12.42
CA GLU A 127 5.34 -15.42 -11.48
C GLU A 127 6.26 -14.19 -11.37
N MET A 128 6.64 -13.87 -10.14
CA MET A 128 7.56 -12.78 -9.86
C MET A 128 9.00 -13.24 -10.05
N GLN A 129 9.66 -12.77 -11.11
CA GLN A 129 11.02 -13.19 -11.46
C GLN A 129 12.10 -12.73 -10.45
N ASN A 130 11.93 -11.56 -9.83
CA ASN A 130 12.85 -11.08 -8.80
C ASN A 130 12.08 -10.37 -7.66
N PRO A 131 12.01 -10.96 -6.45
CA PRO A 131 11.29 -10.39 -5.31
C PRO A 131 11.95 -9.18 -4.66
N HIS A 132 13.18 -8.84 -5.06
CA HIS A 132 13.96 -7.77 -4.41
C HIS A 132 14.30 -6.61 -5.33
N SER A 133 13.88 -6.68 -6.60
CA SER A 133 14.09 -5.58 -7.54
C SER A 133 12.94 -5.49 -8.53
N TYR A 134 12.58 -4.26 -8.88
CA TYR A 134 11.67 -3.95 -9.95
C TYR A 134 12.09 -2.65 -10.62
N THR A 135 11.52 -2.39 -11.81
CA THR A 135 11.68 -1.12 -12.52
C THR A 135 10.37 -0.33 -12.41
N VAL A 136 10.46 0.95 -12.09
CA VAL A 136 9.32 1.87 -11.94
C VAL A 136 8.49 1.92 -13.23
N SER A 137 7.17 1.96 -13.08
CA SER A 137 6.16 1.98 -14.15
C SER A 137 6.18 0.76 -15.07
N THR A 138 6.67 -0.40 -14.58
CA THR A 138 6.68 -1.65 -15.34
C THR A 138 5.78 -2.72 -14.73
N ARG A 139 5.57 -3.81 -15.48
CA ARG A 139 4.92 -5.04 -15.00
C ARG A 139 5.57 -5.60 -13.72
N SER A 140 6.89 -5.48 -13.58
CA SER A 140 7.58 -5.97 -12.39
C SER A 140 7.16 -5.21 -11.13
N GLU A 141 7.09 -3.87 -11.19
CA GLU A 141 6.59 -3.05 -10.09
C GLU A 141 5.12 -3.35 -9.78
N ALA A 142 4.30 -3.51 -10.83
CA ALA A 142 2.89 -3.84 -10.65
C ALA A 142 2.70 -5.19 -9.94
N LEU A 143 3.48 -6.22 -10.29
CA LEU A 143 3.47 -7.50 -9.58
C LEU A 143 3.87 -7.32 -8.11
N HIS A 144 4.94 -6.56 -7.83
CA HIS A 144 5.38 -6.28 -6.46
C HIS A 144 4.28 -5.62 -5.63
N TYR A 145 3.64 -4.59 -6.18
CA TYR A 145 2.53 -3.92 -5.53
C TYR A 145 1.35 -4.89 -5.29
N VAL A 146 0.88 -5.58 -6.32
CA VAL A 146 -0.31 -6.43 -6.23
C VAL A 146 -0.09 -7.59 -5.27
N HIS A 147 1.09 -8.22 -5.28
CA HIS A 147 1.42 -9.27 -4.30
C HIS A 147 1.47 -8.75 -2.87
N SER A 148 1.94 -7.52 -2.66
CA SER A 148 2.04 -6.92 -1.32
C SER A 148 0.71 -6.37 -0.82
N ALA A 149 -0.23 -6.00 -1.69
CA ALA A 149 -1.50 -5.35 -1.35
C ALA A 149 -2.75 -6.22 -1.62
N LYS A 150 -2.59 -7.49 -1.99
CA LYS A 150 -3.70 -8.40 -2.32
C LYS A 150 -4.74 -8.56 -1.21
N ASP A 151 -4.38 -8.33 0.05
CA ASP A 151 -5.31 -8.47 1.18
C ASP A 151 -6.24 -7.25 1.32
N VAL A 152 -5.88 -6.12 0.69
CA VAL A 152 -6.74 -4.92 0.61
C VAL A 152 -7.73 -5.02 -0.54
N TRP A 153 -7.33 -5.63 -1.66
CA TRP A 153 -8.04 -5.59 -2.93
C TRP A 153 -8.85 -6.84 -3.22
#